data_AF-A0A7C5M1E0-F1
#
_entry.id   AF-A0A7C5M1E0-F1
#
_cell.length_a   1.000
_cell.length_b   1.000
_cell.length_c   1.000
_cell.angle_alpha   90.00
_cell.angle_beta   90.00
_cell.angle_gamma   90.00
#
_symmetry.space_group_name_H-M   'P 1'
#
loop_
_entity.id
_entity.type
_entity.pdbx_description
1 polymer ?
#
loop_
_entity_poly.entity_id
_entity_poly.type
_entity_poly.pdbx_seq_one_letter_code
_entity_poly.pdbx_strand_id
1 'polypeptide(L)'
;EVVRGAVGMFMVEVARKSIRGEERHQALFDFLLHYFLYLDETSRFANLHLHFMAHLSRHLGFWPNGSFLPQSPFFDMQEGRFVPDQPHHPYWLGPDMARRFHQLLQHPKEQCHHIALNRGQRQSLLRSLITYYRLHIENFPVIHSLDVLEEVLG
;
A
#
# COMPACT_ATOMS: atom_id res chain seq x y z
N GLU A 1 3.04 -20.89 -7.13
CA GLU A 1 2.39 -21.10 -5.80
C GLU A 1 3.12 -20.37 -4.68
N VAL A 2 4.43 -20.59 -4.48
CA VAL A 2 5.24 -19.94 -3.42
C VAL A 2 5.11 -18.41 -3.40
N VAL A 3 5.26 -17.74 -4.54
CA VAL A 3 5.18 -16.26 -4.62
C VAL A 3 3.79 -15.72 -4.24
N ARG A 4 2.72 -16.38 -4.69
CA ARG A 4 1.34 -16.03 -4.32
C ARG A 4 1.13 -16.21 -2.81
N GLY A 5 1.63 -17.31 -2.25
CA GLY A 5 1.60 -17.58 -0.82
C GLY A 5 2.31 -16.49 -0.01
N ALA A 6 3.48 -16.02 -0.45
CA ALA A 6 4.18 -14.92 0.20
C ALA A 6 3.39 -13.60 0.17
N VAL A 7 2.77 -13.25 -0.97
CA VAL A 7 1.87 -12.09 -1.09
C VAL A 7 0.70 -12.19 -0.13
N GLY A 8 0.03 -13.35 -0.10
CA GLY A 8 -1.10 -13.60 0.79
C GLY A 8 -0.72 -13.51 2.25
N MET A 9 0.40 -14.13 2.64
CA MET A 9 0.93 -14.08 4.00
C MET A 9 1.23 -12.65 4.44
N PHE A 10 1.85 -11.86 3.56
CA PHE A 10 2.09 -10.45 3.81
C PHE A 10 0.81 -9.64 4.01
N MET A 11 -0.17 -9.80 3.09
CA MET A 11 -1.45 -9.10 3.19
C MET A 11 -2.20 -9.47 4.48
N VAL A 12 -2.20 -10.74 4.87
CA VAL A 12 -2.78 -11.21 6.15
C VAL A 12 -2.07 -10.58 7.34
N GLU A 13 -0.74 -10.58 7.36
CA GLU A 13 0.02 -10.01 8.47
C GLU A 13 -0.23 -8.51 8.61
N VAL A 14 -0.21 -7.76 7.51
CA VAL A 14 -0.54 -6.33 7.51
C VAL A 14 -1.93 -6.11 8.07
N ALA A 15 -2.95 -6.80 7.54
CA ALA A 15 -4.33 -6.64 8.00
C ALA A 15 -4.46 -6.93 9.50
N ARG A 16 -3.89 -8.05 9.97
CA ARG A 16 -3.95 -8.44 11.40
C ARG A 16 -3.26 -7.44 12.32
N LYS A 17 -2.19 -6.79 11.86
CA LYS A 17 -1.40 -5.84 12.67
C LYS A 17 -1.89 -4.39 12.57
N SER A 18 -2.64 -4.05 11.52
CA SER A 18 -3.17 -2.70 11.30
C SER A 18 -4.60 -2.51 11.82
N ILE A 19 -5.44 -3.55 11.75
CA ILE A 19 -6.84 -3.46 12.16
C ILE A 19 -6.92 -3.52 13.68
N ARG A 20 -7.60 -2.54 14.28
CA ARG A 20 -7.81 -2.42 15.72
C ARG A 20 -9.29 -2.31 16.04
N GLY A 21 -9.65 -2.74 17.24
CA GLY A 21 -11.04 -2.74 17.71
C GLY A 21 -11.77 -4.05 17.43
N GLU A 22 -12.82 -4.30 18.21
CA GLU A 22 -13.65 -5.52 18.13
C GLU A 22 -15.00 -5.26 17.42
N GLU A 23 -15.18 -4.06 16.86
CA GLU A 23 -16.42 -3.68 16.21
C GLU A 23 -16.57 -4.34 14.84
N ARG A 24 -17.81 -4.73 14.51
CA ARG A 24 -18.14 -5.32 13.22
C ARG A 24 -18.02 -4.28 12.12
N HIS A 25 -16.99 -4.39 11.29
CA HIS A 25 -16.83 -3.57 10.09
C HIS A 25 -17.10 -4.39 8.82
N GLN A 26 -18.38 -4.49 8.42
CA GLN A 26 -18.79 -5.28 7.24
C GLN A 26 -18.04 -4.84 5.97
N ALA A 27 -17.92 -3.53 5.73
CA ALA A 27 -17.21 -3.00 4.56
C ALA A 27 -15.72 -3.39 4.53
N LEU A 28 -15.06 -3.47 5.70
CA LEU A 28 -13.68 -3.92 5.80
C LEU A 28 -13.59 -5.44 5.59
N PHE A 29 -14.53 -6.22 6.11
CA PHE A 29 -14.59 -7.65 5.85
C PHE A 29 -14.76 -7.94 4.35
N ASP A 30 -15.71 -7.28 3.69
CA ASP A 30 -15.97 -7.44 2.26
C ASP A 30 -14.73 -7.02 1.43
N PHE A 31 -14.07 -5.93 1.83
CA PHE A 31 -12.79 -5.52 1.25
C PHE A 31 -11.74 -6.63 1.35
N LEU A 32 -11.48 -7.16 2.55
CA LEU A 32 -10.48 -8.21 2.75
C LEU A 32 -10.82 -9.45 1.93
N LEU A 33 -12.07 -9.91 2.02
CA LEU A 33 -12.56 -11.10 1.29
C LEU A 33 -12.34 -10.95 -0.22
N HIS A 34 -12.74 -9.82 -0.81
CA HIS A 34 -12.57 -9.59 -2.24
C HIS A 34 -11.11 -9.52 -2.69
N TYR A 35 -10.19 -9.04 -1.84
CA TYR A 35 -8.76 -9.05 -2.18
C TYR A 35 -8.15 -10.43 -2.11
N PHE A 36 -8.53 -11.25 -1.12
CA PHE A 36 -8.03 -12.63 -1.02
C PHE A 36 -8.59 -13.53 -2.12
N LEU A 37 -9.89 -13.43 -2.44
CA LEU A 37 -10.46 -14.13 -3.58
C LEU A 37 -9.79 -13.73 -4.90
N TYR A 38 -9.58 -12.42 -5.09
CA TYR A 38 -8.88 -11.94 -6.29
C TYR A 38 -7.43 -12.42 -6.35
N LEU A 39 -6.73 -12.47 -5.21
CA LEU A 39 -5.37 -13.02 -5.13
C LEU A 39 -5.36 -14.50 -5.52
N ASP A 40 -6.37 -15.30 -5.17
CA ASP A 40 -6.40 -16.73 -5.51
C ASP A 40 -6.63 -16.95 -7.01
N GLU A 41 -7.49 -16.13 -7.64
CA GLU A 41 -7.90 -16.30 -9.03
C GLU A 41 -6.94 -15.66 -10.05
N THR A 42 -6.33 -14.52 -9.72
CA THR A 42 -5.56 -13.75 -10.70
C THR A 42 -4.21 -14.39 -11.06
N SER A 43 -3.81 -14.33 -12.33
CA SER A 43 -2.45 -14.72 -12.76
C SER A 43 -1.44 -13.59 -12.62
N ARG A 44 -1.88 -12.34 -12.45
CA ARG A 44 -1.03 -11.14 -12.41
C ARG A 44 -1.27 -10.33 -11.12
N PHE A 45 -0.37 -10.49 -10.16
CA PHE A 45 -0.50 -9.92 -8.81
C PHE A 45 0.76 -9.18 -8.32
N ALA A 46 1.67 -8.82 -9.22
CA ALA A 46 2.97 -8.25 -8.86
C ALA A 46 2.89 -6.98 -8.00
N ASN A 47 1.84 -6.16 -8.16
CA ASN A 47 1.63 -4.93 -7.39
C ASN A 47 0.41 -5.03 -6.44
N LEU A 48 -0.20 -6.21 -6.31
CA LEU A 48 -1.47 -6.36 -5.60
C LEU A 48 -1.34 -6.02 -4.11
N HIS A 49 -0.22 -6.39 -3.47
CA HIS A 49 0.06 -6.04 -2.07
C HIS A 49 0.21 -4.52 -1.85
N LEU A 50 0.82 -3.79 -2.79
CA LEU A 50 0.91 -2.33 -2.73
C LEU A 50 -0.46 -1.69 -2.86
N HIS A 51 -1.26 -2.17 -3.81
CA HIS A 51 -2.63 -1.72 -4.03
C HIS A 51 -3.51 -2.00 -2.80
N PHE A 52 -3.41 -3.21 -2.25
CA PHE A 52 -4.05 -3.60 -1.00
C PHE A 52 -3.72 -2.66 0.16
N MET A 53 -2.43 -2.37 0.40
CA MET A 53 -2.02 -1.44 1.47
C MET A 53 -2.53 -0.02 1.23
N ALA A 54 -2.46 0.48 -0.01
CA ALA A 54 -2.97 1.79 -0.35
C ALA A 54 -4.48 1.87 -0.06
N HIS A 55 -5.24 0.82 -0.40
CA HIS A 55 -6.69 0.82 -0.22
C HIS A 55 -7.18 0.50 1.20
N LEU A 56 -6.46 -0.36 1.92
CA LEU A 56 -6.73 -0.66 3.32
C LEU A 56 -6.64 0.61 4.19
N SER A 57 -5.77 1.57 3.86
CA SER A 57 -5.67 2.86 4.55
C SER A 57 -7.01 3.62 4.63
N ARG A 58 -7.91 3.43 3.65
CA ARG A 58 -9.27 4.00 3.67
C ARG A 58 -10.06 3.51 4.86
N HIS A 59 -10.03 2.20 5.08
CA HIS A 59 -10.78 1.54 6.16
C HIS A 59 -10.16 1.81 7.53
N LEU A 60 -8.88 2.18 7.56
CA LEU A 60 -8.14 2.52 8.78
C LEU A 60 -8.18 4.02 9.12
N GLY A 61 -8.82 4.85 8.27
CA GLY A 61 -9.06 6.27 8.56
C GLY A 61 -7.97 7.25 8.14
N PHE A 62 -6.94 6.80 7.42
CA PHE A 62 -5.82 7.65 6.96
C PHE A 62 -5.64 7.57 5.44
N TRP A 63 -6.73 7.70 4.69
CA TRP A 63 -6.66 7.70 3.22
C TRP A 63 -5.86 8.90 2.69
N PRO A 64 -4.94 8.71 1.72
CA PRO A 64 -4.23 9.80 1.05
C PRO A 64 -5.15 10.86 0.43
N ASN A 65 -4.98 12.12 0.82
CA ASN A 65 -5.80 13.22 0.33
C ASN A 65 -5.19 13.91 -0.91
N GLY A 66 -6.06 14.39 -1.79
CA GLY A 66 -5.70 15.08 -3.02
C GLY A 66 -5.27 14.15 -4.16
N SER A 67 -4.59 14.74 -5.15
CA SER A 67 -4.15 14.04 -6.36
C SER A 67 -2.75 14.46 -6.76
N PHE A 68 -2.04 13.56 -7.44
CA PHE A 68 -0.80 13.91 -8.11
C PHE A 68 -1.10 14.87 -9.27
N LEU A 69 -0.53 16.07 -9.22
CA LEU A 69 -0.63 17.08 -10.27
C LEU A 69 0.76 17.71 -10.50
N PRO A 70 1.04 18.35 -11.64
CA PRO A 70 2.29 19.06 -11.86
C PRO A 70 2.60 20.10 -10.77
N GLN A 71 1.58 20.76 -10.22
CA GLN A 71 1.66 21.71 -9.12
C GLN A 71 1.65 21.08 -7.72
N SER A 72 1.47 19.77 -7.60
CA SER A 72 1.54 19.03 -6.33
C SER A 72 2.20 17.66 -6.53
N PRO A 73 3.48 17.63 -6.95
CA PRO A 73 4.12 16.41 -7.41
C PRO A 73 4.68 15.56 -6.26
N PHE A 74 4.74 16.07 -5.03
CA PHE A 74 5.21 15.30 -3.87
C PHE A 74 4.04 14.74 -3.09
N PHE A 75 4.25 13.61 -2.40
CA PHE A 75 3.31 13.13 -1.39
C PHE A 75 3.95 13.26 -0.02
N ASP A 76 3.36 14.09 0.85
CA ASP A 76 3.72 14.19 2.25
C ASP A 76 3.10 13.00 3.00
N MET A 77 3.95 12.09 3.49
CA MET A 77 3.50 10.89 4.20
C MET A 77 3.06 11.20 5.64
N GLN A 78 3.54 12.28 6.25
CA GLN A 78 3.13 12.65 7.60
C GLN A 78 1.74 13.27 7.56
N GLU A 79 1.53 14.22 6.65
CA GLU A 79 0.22 14.89 6.46
C GLU A 79 -0.76 14.07 5.61
N GLY A 80 -0.27 13.02 4.93
CA GLY A 80 -1.09 12.15 4.09
C GLY A 80 -1.69 12.86 2.88
N ARG A 81 -0.98 13.80 2.26
CA ARG A 81 -1.52 14.60 1.13
C ARG A 81 -0.49 14.93 0.07
N PHE A 82 -0.96 15.19 -1.15
CA PHE A 82 -0.10 15.72 -2.22
C PHE A 82 0.20 17.21 -2.02
N VAL A 83 1.46 17.62 -2.21
CA VAL A 83 1.96 18.97 -1.91
C VAL A 83 2.87 19.53 -3.03
N PRO A 84 2.92 20.86 -3.23
CA PRO A 84 3.71 21.52 -4.27
C PRO A 84 5.21 21.36 -4.10
N ASP A 85 5.67 21.49 -2.86
CA ASP A 85 7.09 21.55 -2.52
C ASP A 85 7.52 20.33 -1.73
N GLN A 86 8.79 19.96 -1.85
CA GLN A 86 9.36 18.88 -1.07
C GLN A 86 9.28 19.22 0.44
N PRO A 87 8.67 18.36 1.28
CA PRO A 87 8.65 18.58 2.71
C PRO A 87 10.06 18.60 3.33
N HIS A 88 10.22 19.33 4.43
CA HIS A 88 11.51 19.49 5.12
C HIS A 88 11.93 18.25 5.95
N HIS A 89 11.01 17.32 6.22
CA HIS A 89 11.27 16.05 6.91
C HIS A 89 11.58 14.93 5.90
N PRO A 90 12.05 13.74 6.32
CA PRO A 90 12.37 12.65 5.38
C PRO A 90 11.14 11.88 4.87
N TYR A 91 9.97 12.08 5.46
CA TYR A 91 8.77 11.28 5.17
C TYR A 91 7.96 11.79 3.97
N TRP A 92 8.49 11.65 2.76
CA TRP A 92 7.76 12.00 1.53
C TRP A 92 8.09 11.07 0.36
N LEU A 93 7.20 11.06 -0.65
CA LEU A 93 7.47 10.47 -1.96
C LEU A 93 7.78 11.55 -2.98
N GLY A 94 8.87 11.37 -3.72
CA GLY A 94 9.23 12.24 -4.84
C GLY A 94 8.33 12.04 -6.06
N PRO A 95 8.45 12.89 -7.11
CA PRO A 95 7.48 12.94 -8.21
C PRO A 95 7.19 11.61 -8.93
N ASP A 96 8.22 10.79 -9.22
CA ASP A 96 8.01 9.49 -9.86
C ASP A 96 7.23 8.53 -8.96
N MET A 97 7.61 8.44 -7.68
CA MET A 97 6.98 7.51 -6.75
C MET A 97 5.58 7.98 -6.31
N ALA A 98 5.41 9.29 -6.11
CA ALA A 98 4.12 9.91 -5.81
C ALA A 98 3.12 9.69 -6.96
N ARG A 99 3.55 9.79 -8.22
CA ARG A 99 2.71 9.49 -9.39
C ARG A 99 2.24 8.03 -9.39
N ARG A 100 3.15 7.08 -9.12
CA ARG A 100 2.84 5.64 -9.09
C ARG A 100 1.93 5.28 -7.92
N PHE A 101 2.18 5.89 -6.77
CA PHE A 101 1.30 5.77 -5.61
C PHE A 101 -0.10 6.30 -5.92
N HIS A 102 -0.19 7.47 -6.55
CA HIS A 102 -1.47 8.00 -7.02
C HIS A 102 -2.17 7.06 -8.01
N GLN A 103 -1.44 6.44 -8.95
CA GLN A 103 -2.02 5.44 -9.85
C GLN A 103 -2.60 4.24 -9.10
N LEU A 104 -1.97 3.76 -8.02
CA LEU A 104 -2.53 2.70 -7.17
C LEU A 104 -3.84 3.13 -6.50
N LEU A 105 -3.96 4.40 -6.11
CA LEU A 105 -5.17 4.94 -5.49
C LEU A 105 -6.33 5.07 -6.49
N GLN A 106 -6.05 5.41 -7.75
CA GLN A 106 -7.07 5.70 -8.76
C GLN A 106 -7.52 4.48 -9.57
N HIS A 107 -6.64 3.49 -9.78
CA HIS A 107 -6.97 2.32 -10.58
C HIS A 107 -7.61 1.20 -9.74
N PRO A 108 -8.53 0.41 -10.33
CA PRO A 108 -9.08 -0.77 -9.66
C PRO A 108 -8.00 -1.85 -9.50
N LYS A 109 -8.18 -2.76 -8.53
CA LYS A 109 -7.19 -3.80 -8.19
C LYS A 109 -6.86 -4.70 -9.39
N GLU A 110 -7.82 -4.91 -10.28
CA GLU A 110 -7.68 -5.69 -11.51
C GLU A 110 -6.65 -5.09 -12.47
N GLN A 111 -6.38 -3.79 -12.38
CA GLN A 111 -5.46 -3.06 -13.24
C GLN A 111 -4.15 -2.70 -12.54
N CYS A 112 -3.98 -3.00 -11.24
CA CYS A 112 -2.79 -2.60 -10.49
C CYS A 112 -1.48 -3.15 -11.08
N HIS A 113 -1.54 -4.30 -11.76
CA HIS A 113 -0.41 -4.93 -12.41
C HIS A 113 0.04 -4.23 -13.71
N HIS A 114 -0.75 -3.30 -14.25
CA HIS A 114 -0.36 -2.44 -15.38
C HIS A 114 0.50 -1.23 -14.94
N ILE A 115 0.52 -0.92 -13.65
CA ILE A 115 1.36 0.16 -13.12
C ILE A 115 2.82 -0.28 -13.22
N ALA A 116 3.59 0.45 -14.03
CA ALA A 116 4.91 0.03 -14.49
C ALA A 116 6.01 0.18 -13.43
N LEU A 117 5.94 -0.58 -12.33
CA LEU A 117 6.95 -0.60 -11.26
C LEU A 117 8.03 -1.63 -11.57
N ASN A 118 9.29 -1.18 -11.66
CA ASN A 118 10.42 -2.10 -11.63
C ASN A 118 10.64 -2.68 -10.21
N ARG A 119 11.50 -3.69 -10.10
CA ARG A 119 11.84 -4.39 -8.84
C ARG A 119 12.21 -3.42 -7.70
N GLY A 120 13.16 -2.53 -7.93
CA GLY A 120 13.61 -1.56 -6.92
C GLY A 120 12.56 -0.51 -6.56
N GLN A 121 11.78 -0.02 -7.52
CA GLN A 121 10.67 0.91 -7.27
C GLN A 121 9.57 0.25 -6.43
N ARG A 122 9.24 -1.02 -6.70
CA ARG A 122 8.24 -1.78 -5.94
C ARG A 122 8.67 -1.95 -4.48
N GLN A 123 9.92 -2.36 -4.24
CA GLN A 123 10.49 -2.47 -2.88
C GLN A 123 10.52 -1.13 -2.17
N SER A 124 10.97 -0.07 -2.86
CA SER A 124 10.98 1.28 -2.29
C SER A 124 9.57 1.74 -1.89
N LEU A 125 8.58 1.54 -2.75
CA LEU A 125 7.20 1.92 -2.46
C LEU A 125 6.62 1.10 -1.31
N LEU A 126 6.92 -0.19 -1.25
CA LEU A 126 6.50 -1.08 -0.16
C LEU A 126 7.02 -0.57 1.19
N ARG A 127 8.31 -0.25 1.27
CA ARG A 127 8.94 0.32 2.48
C ARG A 127 8.37 1.69 2.85
N SER A 128 8.07 2.53 1.87
CA SER A 128 7.38 3.80 2.09
C SER A 128 5.97 3.62 2.62
N LEU A 129 5.19 2.65 2.11
CA LEU A 129 3.85 2.34 2.62
C LEU A 129 3.89 1.80 4.06
N ILE A 130 4.88 0.99 4.41
CA ILE A 130 5.08 0.56 5.80
C ILE A 130 5.41 1.75 6.69
N THR A 131 6.27 2.67 6.23
CA THR A 131 6.56 3.93 6.93
C THR A 131 5.30 4.77 7.10
N TYR A 132 4.48 4.89 6.06
CA TYR A 132 3.19 5.58 6.11
C TYR A 132 2.27 4.97 7.17
N TYR A 133 2.14 3.64 7.21
CA TYR A 133 1.36 2.96 8.26
C TYR A 133 1.89 3.24 9.66
N ARG A 134 3.22 3.30 9.87
CA ARG A 134 3.82 3.66 11.17
C ARG A 134 3.53 5.09 11.60
N LEU A 135 3.40 6.02 10.67
CA LEU A 135 3.07 7.42 10.96
C LEU A 135 1.62 7.59 11.40
N HIS A 136 0.71 6.76 10.88
CA HIS A 136 -0.74 6.91 11.07
C HIS A 136 -1.36 5.89 12.05
N ILE A 137 -0.64 4.81 12.39
CA ILE A 137 -1.07 3.81 13.36
C ILE A 137 -0.09 3.81 14.53
N GLU A 138 -0.55 4.31 15.68
CA GLU A 138 0.23 4.33 16.92
C GLU A 138 0.77 2.93 17.25
N ASN A 139 2.05 2.73 17.58
CA ASN A 139 2.60 1.40 17.87
C ASN A 139 2.35 0.35 16.76
N PHE A 140 2.41 0.74 15.47
CA PHE A 140 2.30 -0.22 14.37
C PHE A 140 3.38 -1.30 14.46
N PRO A 141 3.02 -2.59 14.62
CA PRO A 141 4.01 -3.64 14.83
C PRO A 141 4.88 -3.88 13.60
N VAL A 142 6.09 -4.42 13.81
CA VAL A 142 6.98 -4.85 12.71
C VAL A 142 6.28 -5.90 11.85
N ILE A 143 6.43 -5.84 10.53
CA ILE A 143 5.92 -6.85 9.59
C ILE A 143 7.05 -7.81 9.25
N HIS A 144 6.96 -9.07 9.68
CA HIS A 144 8.04 -10.05 9.54
C HIS A 144 8.05 -10.74 8.17
N SER A 145 6.89 -10.85 7.53
CA SER A 145 6.77 -11.36 6.17
C SER A 145 7.33 -10.40 5.11
N LEU A 146 7.73 -9.18 5.49
CA LEU A 146 8.33 -8.22 4.56
C LEU A 146 9.60 -8.79 3.91
N ASP A 147 10.51 -9.34 4.71
CA ASP A 147 11.79 -9.84 4.22
C ASP A 147 11.58 -11.00 3.22
N VAL A 148 10.66 -11.91 3.56
CA VAL A 148 10.26 -13.02 2.67
C VAL A 148 9.65 -12.50 1.38
N LEU A 149 8.76 -11.50 1.46
CA LEU A 149 8.13 -10.91 0.29
C LEU A 149 9.15 -10.22 -0.62
N GLU A 150 10.09 -9.46 -0.03
CA GLU A 150 11.15 -8.77 -0.77
C GLU A 150 12.11 -9.75 -1.45
N GLU A 151 12.39 -10.91 -0.84
CA GLU A 151 13.23 -11.95 -1.43
C GLU A 151 12.59 -12.62 -2.65
N VAL A 152 11.29 -12.90 -2.60
CA VAL A 152 10.61 -13.68 -3.65
C VAL A 152 10.01 -12.84 -4.79
N LEU A 153 9.63 -11.58 -4.54
CA LEU A 153 9.07 -10.68 -5.54
C LEU A 153 10.00 -9.56 -5.98
N GLY A 154 10.95 -9.26 -5.10
CA GLY A 154 11.88 -8.20 -5.32
C GLY A 154 13.20 -8.76 -5.71
#